data_AF-A0A955NNE4-F1
#
_entry.id   AF-A0A955NNE4-F1
#
_cell.length_a   1.000
_cell.length_b   1.000
_cell.length_c   1.000
_cell.angle_alpha   90.00
_cell.angle_beta   90.00
_cell.angle_gamma   90.00
#
_symmetry.space_group_name_H-M   'P 1'
#
loop_
_entity.id
_entity.type
_entity.pdbx_description
1 polymer ?
#
loop_
_entity_poly.entity_id
_entity_poly.type
_entity_poly.pdbx_seq_one_letter_code
_entity_poly.pdbx_strand_id
1 'polypeptide(L)'
;MPSLVLLATFFLFLAGAEAAESPDVSAPARDSSLEGLLRNLEVLNANPDGPQQLLELVNGNRTKTEWPLDAPEVQHFESKIRPVLLESCFKCHGGDKTSANLRVDSREALLKGGDRGPAINLDNPSESLLLQAIHYG
;
A
#
# COMPACT_ATOMS: atom_id res chain seq x y z
N MET A 1 37.90 -16.42 -28.37
CA MET A 1 38.51 -16.53 -27.03
C MET A 1 38.09 -15.28 -26.26
N PRO A 2 37.06 -15.34 -25.41
CA PRO A 2 36.63 -14.16 -24.67
C PRO A 2 37.78 -13.71 -23.76
N SER A 3 38.14 -12.43 -23.87
CA SER A 3 39.24 -11.80 -23.11
C SER A 3 39.06 -12.07 -21.62
N LEU A 4 40.14 -12.42 -20.90
CA LEU A 4 40.13 -12.65 -19.45
C LEU A 4 39.44 -11.52 -18.67
N VAL A 5 39.43 -10.31 -19.23
CA VAL A 5 38.74 -9.12 -18.69
C VAL A 5 37.24 -9.35 -18.56
N LEU A 6 36.60 -10.02 -19.53
CA LEU A 6 35.15 -10.26 -19.54
C LEU A 6 34.72 -11.32 -18.52
N LEU A 7 35.59 -12.31 -18.26
CA LEU A 7 35.37 -13.32 -17.23
C LEU A 7 35.52 -12.72 -15.83
N ALA A 8 36.51 -11.85 -15.64
CA ALA A 8 36.74 -11.16 -14.37
C ALA A 8 35.59 -10.20 -14.01
N THR A 9 35.03 -9.48 -14.99
CA THR A 9 33.87 -8.60 -14.75
C THR A 9 32.59 -9.39 -14.46
N PHE A 10 32.41 -10.57 -15.06
CA PHE A 10 31.26 -11.43 -14.77
C PHE A 10 31.35 -12.04 -13.36
N PHE A 11 32.55 -12.45 -12.93
CA PHE A 11 32.77 -12.94 -11.56
C PHE A 11 32.59 -11.86 -10.49
N LEU A 12 33.00 -10.62 -10.77
CA LEU A 12 32.75 -9.49 -9.85
C LEU A 12 31.26 -9.14 -9.75
N PHE A 13 30.49 -9.31 -10.83
CA PHE A 13 29.04 -9.10 -10.83
C PHE A 13 28.29 -10.20 -10.05
N LEU A 14 28.77 -11.44 -10.12
CA LEU A 14 28.23 -12.57 -9.34
C LEU A 14 28.58 -12.50 -7.84
N ALA A 15 29.75 -11.96 -7.48
CA ALA A 15 30.16 -11.81 -6.08
C ALA A 15 29.48 -10.63 -5.35
N GLY A 16 28.79 -9.74 -6.06
CA GLY A 16 28.03 -8.62 -5.48
C GLY A 16 26.54 -8.89 -5.25
N ALA A 17 26.07 -10.11 -5.52
CA ALA A 17 24.70 -10.53 -5.19
C ALA A 17 24.65 -11.03 -3.73
N GLU A 18 25.04 -10.18 -2.79
CA GLU A 18 24.67 -10.36 -1.40
C GLU A 18 23.15 -10.23 -1.33
N ALA A 19 22.50 -11.33 -0.96
CA ALA A 19 21.10 -11.38 -0.60
C ALA A 19 20.86 -10.25 0.41
N ALA A 20 20.21 -9.18 -0.07
CA ALA A 20 19.57 -8.23 0.80
C ALA A 20 18.47 -9.03 1.51
N GLU A 21 18.80 -9.46 2.73
CA GLU A 21 17.83 -9.89 3.73
C GLU A 21 16.70 -8.84 3.70
N SER A 22 15.53 -9.25 3.23
CA SER A 22 14.36 -8.39 3.20
C SER A 22 14.12 -7.87 4.62
N PRO A 23 13.98 -6.55 4.85
CA PRO A 23 13.51 -6.09 6.15
C PRO A 23 12.16 -6.76 6.40
N ASP A 24 12.04 -7.46 7.52
CA ASP A 24 10.80 -8.03 8.02
C ASP A 24 9.76 -6.89 8.16
N VAL A 25 8.94 -6.69 7.12
CA VAL A 25 7.81 -5.73 7.11
C VAL A 25 6.58 -6.37 7.76
N SER A 26 6.79 -7.11 8.86
CA SER A 26 5.73 -7.34 9.83
C SER A 26 5.25 -5.96 10.29
N ALA A 27 4.04 -5.56 9.86
CA ALA A 27 3.43 -4.28 10.18
C ALA A 27 3.68 -3.95 11.68
N PRO A 28 4.19 -2.75 12.02
CA PRO A 28 4.64 -2.48 13.37
C PRO A 28 3.46 -2.71 14.32
N ALA A 29 3.62 -3.68 15.23
CA ALA A 29 2.80 -3.76 16.43
C ALA A 29 2.72 -2.35 17.00
N ARG A 30 1.52 -1.92 17.43
CA ARG A 30 1.24 -0.58 17.95
C ARG A 30 2.34 -0.14 18.92
N ASP A 31 3.35 0.56 18.40
CA ASP A 31 4.55 0.90 19.13
C ASP A 31 4.23 2.16 19.92
N SER A 32 3.88 1.96 21.19
CA SER A 32 3.63 3.04 22.14
C SER A 32 4.93 3.67 22.65
N SER A 33 6.10 3.25 22.14
CA SER A 33 7.37 3.92 22.40
C SER A 33 7.31 5.36 21.92
N LEU A 34 8.06 6.23 22.62
CA LEU A 34 8.20 7.64 22.27
C LEU A 34 8.63 7.80 20.80
N GLU A 35 9.53 6.94 20.32
CA GLU A 35 9.98 6.92 18.92
C GLU A 35 8.87 6.55 17.93
N GLY A 36 8.00 5.61 18.28
CA GLY A 36 6.83 5.24 17.47
C GLY A 36 5.79 6.36 17.43
N LEU A 37 5.57 7.05 18.54
CA LEU A 37 4.71 8.23 18.63
C LEU A 37 5.27 9.41 17.85
N LEU A 38 6.59 9.65 17.92
CA LEU A 38 7.26 10.72 17.17
C LEU A 38 7.20 10.49 15.66
N ARG A 39 7.45 9.27 15.18
CA ARG A 39 7.28 8.93 13.76
C ARG A 39 5.85 9.14 13.27
N ASN A 40 4.85 8.76 14.07
CA ASN A 40 3.44 9.01 13.73
C ASN A 40 3.12 10.52 13.74
N LEU A 41 3.69 11.28 14.69
CA LEU A 41 3.54 12.73 14.75
C LEU A 41 4.18 13.42 13.55
N GLU A 42 5.28 12.89 13.04
CA GLU A 42 6.00 13.42 11.87
C GLU A 42 5.22 13.16 10.57
N VAL A 43 4.57 12.00 10.44
CA VAL A 43 3.62 11.71 9.35
C VAL A 43 2.38 12.60 9.43
N LEU A 44 1.87 12.88 10.63
CA LEU A 44 0.74 13.80 10.83
C LEU A 44 1.14 15.26 10.55
N ASN A 45 2.36 15.67 10.91
CA ASN A 45 2.91 17.00 10.64
C ASN A 45 3.41 17.17 9.20
N ALA A 46 3.63 16.09 8.45
CA ALA A 46 3.89 16.13 7.02
C ALA A 46 2.66 16.58 6.21
N ASN A 47 1.49 16.72 6.85
CA ASN A 47 0.37 17.49 6.32
C ASN A 47 0.50 18.94 6.82
N PRO A 48 1.08 19.86 6.03
CA PRO A 48 1.36 21.24 6.45
C PRO A 48 0.09 22.03 6.81
N ASP A 49 -1.08 21.54 6.40
CA ASP A 49 -2.37 22.23 6.53
C ASP A 49 -3.24 21.70 7.68
N GLY A 50 -2.86 20.61 8.35
CA GLY A 50 -3.67 19.94 9.38
C GLY A 50 -4.18 20.84 10.52
N PRO A 51 -3.35 21.73 11.11
CA PRO A 51 -3.80 22.65 12.17
C PRO A 51 -4.74 23.75 11.66
N GLN A 52 -4.54 24.21 10.42
CA GLN A 52 -5.38 25.24 9.80
C GLN A 52 -6.75 24.66 9.42
N GLN A 53 -6.79 23.42 8.94
CA GLN A 53 -8.02 22.69 8.61
C GLN A 53 -8.96 22.53 9.80
N LEU A 54 -8.43 22.22 11.00
CA LEU A 54 -9.24 22.13 12.22
C LEU A 54 -9.88 23.47 12.58
N LEU A 55 -9.15 24.57 12.41
CA LEU A 55 -9.65 25.92 12.72
C LEU A 55 -10.72 26.36 11.72
N GLU A 56 -10.58 26.02 10.43
CA GLU A 56 -11.56 26.33 9.39
C GLU A 56 -12.87 25.53 9.55
N LEU A 57 -12.77 24.26 9.95
CA LEU A 57 -13.92 23.40 10.25
C LEU A 57 -14.74 23.92 11.43
N VAL A 58 -14.09 24.35 12.51
CA VAL A 58 -14.76 24.95 13.68
C VAL A 58 -15.44 26.27 13.30
N ASN A 59 -14.85 27.02 12.37
CA ASN A 59 -15.40 28.29 11.89
C ASN A 59 -16.49 28.11 10.81
N GLY A 60 -16.91 26.88 10.52
CA GLY A 60 -17.98 26.57 9.56
C GLY A 60 -17.65 26.87 8.10
N ASN A 61 -16.40 27.24 7.82
CA ASN A 61 -15.91 27.45 6.47
C ASN A 61 -15.50 26.09 5.91
N ARG A 62 -16.45 25.41 5.26
CA ARG A 62 -16.13 24.29 4.37
C ARG A 62 -15.51 24.87 3.10
N THR A 63 -14.29 25.40 3.21
CA THR A 63 -13.42 25.40 2.04
C THR A 63 -13.36 23.96 1.61
N LYS A 64 -13.44 23.72 0.30
CA LYS A 64 -13.08 22.43 -0.27
C LYS A 64 -11.58 22.32 -0.03
N THR A 65 -11.20 22.04 1.21
CA THR A 65 -9.84 21.72 1.53
C THR A 65 -9.56 20.48 0.71
N GLU A 66 -8.66 20.59 -0.25
CA GLU A 66 -8.29 19.52 -1.16
C GLU A 66 -7.51 18.49 -0.34
N TRP A 67 -8.25 17.70 0.46
CA TRP A 67 -7.91 16.30 0.61
C TRP A 67 -7.73 15.78 -0.81
N PRO A 68 -6.68 15.01 -1.14
CA PRO A 68 -6.34 14.65 -2.52
C PRO A 68 -7.35 13.68 -3.16
N LEU A 69 -8.63 13.76 -2.82
CA LEU A 69 -9.75 13.15 -3.52
C LEU A 69 -9.81 13.59 -4.98
N ASP A 70 -9.34 14.80 -5.29
CA ASP A 70 -9.21 15.29 -6.67
C ASP A 70 -7.85 14.98 -7.29
N ALA A 71 -6.90 14.41 -6.54
CA ALA A 71 -5.66 13.91 -7.13
C ALA A 71 -6.00 12.89 -8.23
N PRO A 72 -5.32 12.95 -9.40
CA PRO A 72 -5.63 12.11 -10.54
C PRO A 72 -5.72 10.62 -10.19
N GLU A 73 -4.90 10.14 -9.26
CA GLU A 73 -4.85 8.77 -8.79
C GLU A 73 -6.11 8.36 -8.02
N VAL A 74 -6.62 9.24 -7.15
CA VAL A 74 -7.84 8.97 -6.38
C VAL A 74 -9.06 9.01 -7.30
N GLN A 75 -9.12 9.98 -8.22
CA GLN A 75 -10.17 9.99 -9.23
C GLN A 75 -10.13 8.74 -10.11
N HIS A 76 -8.95 8.28 -10.50
CA HIS A 76 -8.79 7.05 -11.26
C HIS A 76 -9.26 5.83 -10.46
N PHE A 77 -8.85 5.72 -9.20
CA PHE A 77 -9.30 4.62 -8.35
C PHE A 77 -10.82 4.60 -8.21
N GLU A 78 -11.44 5.73 -7.86
CA GLU A 78 -12.89 5.82 -7.63
C GLU A 78 -13.70 5.62 -8.91
N SER A 79 -13.23 6.14 -10.06
CA SER A 79 -13.99 6.07 -11.32
C SER A 79 -13.73 4.80 -12.14
N LYS A 80 -12.58 4.14 -11.96
CA LYS A 80 -12.18 2.97 -12.77
C LYS A 80 -12.01 1.69 -11.96
N ILE A 81 -11.37 1.76 -10.79
CA ILE A 81 -10.99 0.57 -10.03
C ILE A 81 -12.12 0.13 -9.09
N ARG A 82 -12.66 1.04 -8.27
CA ARG A 82 -13.71 0.72 -7.29
C ARG A 82 -14.94 0.06 -7.92
N PRO A 83 -15.47 0.49 -9.08
CA PRO A 83 -16.63 -0.16 -9.70
C PRO A 83 -16.38 -1.63 -10.03
N VAL A 84 -15.19 -1.97 -10.54
CA VAL A 84 -14.81 -3.35 -10.87
C VAL A 84 -14.74 -4.21 -9.60
N LEU A 85 -14.14 -3.69 -8.53
CA LEU A 85 -14.07 -4.40 -7.24
C LEU A 85 -15.47 -4.64 -6.65
N LEU A 86 -16.37 -3.66 -6.77
CA LEU A 86 -17.75 -3.80 -6.31
C LEU A 86 -18.55 -4.83 -7.11
N GLU A 87 -18.39 -4.85 -8.43
CA GLU A 87 -19.13 -5.76 -9.31
C GLU A 87 -18.63 -7.21 -9.19
N SER A 88 -17.30 -7.40 -9.17
CA SER A 88 -16.70 -8.73 -9.33
C SER A 88 -16.26 -9.38 -8.01
N CYS A 89 -15.86 -8.59 -7.02
CA CYS A 89 -15.20 -9.11 -5.82
C CYS A 89 -16.03 -8.94 -4.54
N PHE A 90 -16.73 -7.81 -4.41
CA PHE A 90 -17.41 -7.41 -3.17
C PHE A 90 -18.52 -8.37 -2.75
N LYS A 91 -19.19 -9.04 -3.69
CA LYS A 91 -20.23 -10.03 -3.37
C LYS A 91 -19.76 -11.14 -2.42
N CYS A 92 -18.49 -11.57 -2.56
CA CYS A 92 -17.92 -12.66 -1.76
C CYS A 92 -16.87 -12.17 -0.75
N HIS A 93 -16.27 -11.01 -0.97
CA HIS A 93 -15.20 -10.42 -0.16
C HIS A 93 -15.57 -9.06 0.46
N GLY A 94 -16.86 -8.83 0.70
CA GLY A 94 -17.39 -7.63 1.34
C GLY A 94 -18.45 -7.95 2.40
N GLY A 95 -18.84 -6.94 3.19
CA GLY A 95 -19.87 -7.08 4.23
C GLY A 95 -19.48 -7.97 5.42
N ASP A 96 -20.49 -8.52 6.10
CA ASP A 96 -20.32 -9.24 7.37
C ASP A 96 -19.79 -10.67 7.21
N LYS A 97 -19.96 -11.28 6.03
CA LYS A 97 -19.50 -12.64 5.73
C LYS A 97 -18.57 -12.61 4.53
N THR A 98 -17.28 -12.78 4.80
CA THR A 98 -16.23 -12.70 3.78
C THR A 98 -15.61 -14.07 3.55
N SER A 99 -15.45 -14.41 2.28
CA SER A 99 -14.74 -15.62 1.88
C SER A 99 -13.26 -15.46 2.17
N ALA A 100 -12.63 -16.50 2.72
CA ALA A 100 -11.21 -16.52 3.08
C ALA A 100 -10.75 -15.35 3.97
N ASN A 101 -11.65 -14.79 4.80
CA ASN A 101 -11.43 -13.61 5.64
C ASN A 101 -10.87 -12.38 4.90
N LEU A 102 -11.03 -12.32 3.57
CA LEU A 102 -10.53 -11.22 2.74
C LEU A 102 -11.59 -10.15 2.55
N ARG A 103 -11.20 -8.90 2.75
CA ARG A 103 -12.00 -7.70 2.47
C ARG A 103 -11.39 -6.84 1.37
N VAL A 104 -12.23 -6.38 0.44
CA VAL A 104 -11.81 -5.58 -0.74
C VAL A 104 -12.37 -4.15 -0.76
N ASP A 105 -12.97 -3.70 0.35
CA ASP A 105 -13.72 -2.44 0.43
C ASP A 105 -12.93 -1.29 1.06
N SER A 106 -11.74 -1.56 1.61
CA SER A 106 -10.79 -0.55 2.06
C SER A 106 -9.35 -0.91 1.72
N ARG A 107 -8.49 0.11 1.64
CA ARG A 107 -7.05 -0.06 1.40
C ARG A 107 -6.40 -0.88 2.51
N GLU A 108 -6.73 -0.58 3.76
CA GLU A 108 -6.20 -1.25 4.94
C GLU A 108 -6.57 -2.73 4.93
N ALA A 109 -7.77 -3.06 4.50
CA ALA A 109 -8.23 -4.44 4.37
C ALA A 109 -7.46 -5.20 3.28
N LEU A 110 -7.20 -4.57 2.13
CA LEU A 110 -6.41 -5.17 1.05
C LEU A 110 -4.96 -5.42 1.45
N LEU A 111 -4.36 -4.50 2.22
CA LEU A 111 -3.01 -4.66 2.75
C LEU A 111 -2.93 -5.72 3.84
N LYS A 112 -3.94 -5.80 4.70
CA LYS A 112 -4.05 -6.88 5.69
C LYS A 112 -4.22 -8.24 4.99
N GLY A 113 -5.02 -8.28 3.93
CA GLY A 113 -5.36 -9.49 3.20
C GLY A 113 -6.27 -10.44 3.98
N GLY A 114 -6.26 -11.71 3.55
CA GLY A 114 -7.09 -12.77 4.12
C GLY A 114 -6.25 -13.97 4.55
N ASP A 115 -6.85 -15.17 4.53
CA ASP A 115 -6.22 -16.41 5.01
C ASP A 115 -4.93 -16.80 4.27
N ARG A 116 -4.73 -16.26 3.07
CA ARG A 116 -3.55 -16.52 2.22
C ARG A 116 -2.45 -15.47 2.35
N GLY A 117 -2.64 -14.47 3.21
CA GLY A 117 -1.75 -13.32 3.36
C GLY A 117 -2.28 -12.05 2.66
N PRO A 118 -1.42 -11.01 2.57
CA PRO A 118 -1.76 -9.71 1.97
C PRO A 118 -2.33 -9.85 0.55
N ALA A 119 -3.41 -9.12 0.26
CA ALA A 119 -3.98 -9.12 -1.08
C ALA A 119 -3.15 -8.26 -2.05
N ILE A 120 -2.54 -7.20 -1.51
CA ILE A 120 -1.64 -6.29 -2.24
C ILE A 120 -0.28 -6.28 -1.54
N ASN A 121 0.77 -6.52 -2.32
CA ASN A 121 2.15 -6.31 -1.91
C ASN A 121 2.61 -4.94 -2.48
N LEU A 122 2.97 -4.00 -1.60
CA LEU A 122 3.40 -2.65 -2.02
C LEU A 122 4.83 -2.63 -2.54
N ASP A 123 5.69 -3.54 -2.07
CA ASP A 123 7.09 -3.61 -2.46
C ASP A 123 7.24 -4.31 -3.81
N ASN A 124 6.48 -5.39 -4.02
CA ASN A 124 6.42 -6.09 -5.29
C ASN A 124 4.96 -6.28 -5.75
N PRO A 125 4.37 -5.30 -6.46
CA PRO A 125 3.00 -5.37 -6.93
C PRO A 125 2.70 -6.64 -7.75
N SER A 126 3.66 -7.13 -8.54
CA SER A 126 3.47 -8.32 -9.39
C SER A 126 3.22 -9.61 -8.60
N GLU A 127 3.64 -9.65 -7.33
CA GLU A 127 3.39 -10.77 -6.42
C GLU A 127 2.08 -10.65 -5.64
N SER A 128 1.31 -9.58 -5.87
CA SER A 128 0.03 -9.36 -5.20
C SER A 128 -0.98 -10.46 -5.54
N LEU A 129 -1.52 -11.13 -4.52
CA LEU A 129 -2.53 -12.17 -4.68
C LEU A 129 -3.79 -11.66 -5.41
N LEU A 130 -4.15 -10.38 -5.20
CA LEU A 130 -5.28 -9.76 -5.91
C LEU A 130 -5.03 -9.68 -7.42
N LEU A 131 -3.81 -9.30 -7.85
CA LEU A 131 -3.48 -9.24 -9.27
C LEU A 131 -3.45 -10.64 -9.89
N GLN A 132 -2.90 -11.63 -9.17
CA GLN A 132 -2.92 -13.02 -9.61
C GLN A 132 -4.36 -13.53 -9.80
N ALA A 133 -5.27 -13.20 -8.87
CA ALA A 133 -6.67 -13.59 -8.95
C ALA A 133 -7.39 -12.95 -10.16
N ILE A 134 -7.08 -11.69 -10.48
CA ILE A 134 -7.64 -10.99 -11.64
C ILE A 134 -7.14 -11.62 -12.95
N HIS A 135 -5.87 -12.02 -13.02
CA HIS A 135 -5.30 -12.64 -14.22
C HIS A 135 -5.75 -14.08 -14.46
N TYR A 136 -6.28 -14.75 -13.44
CA TYR A 136 -6.75 -16.14 -13.55
C TYR A 136 -8.20 -16.24 -14.07
N GLY A 137 -8.95 -15.14 -14.03
CA GLY A 137 -10.39 -15.06 -14.34
C GLY A 137 -10.70 -14.92 -15.82
#